data_AF-A0A5B8XZA7-F1
#
_entry.id   AF-A0A5B8XZA7-F1
#
_cell.length_a   1.000
_cell.length_b   1.000
_cell.length_c   1.000
_cell.angle_alpha   90.00
_cell.angle_beta   90.00
_cell.angle_gamma   90.00
#
_symmetry.space_group_name_H-M   'P 1'
#
loop_
_entity.id
_entity.type
_entity.pdbx_description
1 polymer ?
#
loop_
_entity_poly.entity_id
_entity_poly.type
_entity_poly.pdbx_seq_one_letter_code
_entity_poly.pdbx_strand_id
1 'polypeptide(L)'
;MKNIIYITALWTILLASSCVEDECATAKECGPNQTCVESGGVLFGGKICADIDGTVSGEDMGPTDMSGDMETPDPDMSTPDMSTPDMPVVDMSTPDFNDMDVPDSGEDMNNDMATPDMEADMPCVPDAPQDICEMRGLNCGTLDITDNCGETRPIDCGVCANGETCGGGDPGIANVCGCTPETNAEFCARNGKDCGTYSGTDNCGNARVVSNCGSCSGGEVCGQSTANVCGCPCNIGGTCYADGAVNPANECQACRPGLSTTSWSNRVSGTSCDDGNLCTENDTCSAGVCGGDAKTCTSSNQCRTSSCNPSTGACVESNRSNGSSCNDGNACTQADTCQSGTCVGANPVTCSDPGECRTAACNPSTGACVTSNEQSGTSCSDGNPCTLNDTCNSSGSCVSGAPRVCPQGDQCQTGVCNTSTGQCGVQNDPNGSPCNDGNACTQSDTCQSGSCVGANPVLCSDPGQCRSAACNPSTGACVTSNDDNGTPCSDGQFCTVNDSCTNGSCTGSPRSCDIQGVFCARVCNESINQCVKADPQCVEP
;
A
#
# COMPACT_ATOMS: atom_id res chain seq x y z
N MET A 1 -53.34 4.91 -11.54
CA MET A 1 -53.47 3.44 -11.70
C MET A 1 -52.45 2.85 -10.75
N LYS A 2 -52.84 2.38 -9.56
CA LYS A 2 -53.41 1.04 -9.29
C LYS A 2 -52.58 -0.08 -9.93
N ASN A 3 -51.72 -0.70 -9.12
CA ASN A 3 -51.78 -2.14 -8.86
C ASN A 3 -51.29 -2.41 -7.43
N ILE A 4 -51.80 -3.48 -6.82
CA ILE A 4 -51.53 -3.91 -5.44
C ILE A 4 -51.18 -5.39 -5.52
N ILE A 5 -50.09 -5.81 -4.88
CA ILE A 5 -49.86 -7.22 -4.55
C ILE A 5 -49.42 -7.28 -3.08
N TYR A 6 -50.30 -7.85 -2.25
CA TYR A 6 -49.98 -8.34 -0.90
C TYR A 6 -49.58 -9.81 -1.02
N ILE A 7 -48.48 -10.24 -0.39
CA ILE A 7 -48.24 -11.65 -0.05
C ILE A 7 -47.67 -11.70 1.37
N THR A 8 -48.16 -12.65 2.18
CA THR A 8 -47.82 -12.84 3.60
C THR A 8 -47.57 -14.32 3.90
N ALA A 9 -46.34 -14.67 4.31
CA ALA A 9 -45.95 -15.91 4.98
C ALA A 9 -44.52 -15.69 5.55
N LEU A 10 -44.21 -15.83 6.84
CA LEU A 10 -44.33 -16.96 7.79
C LEU A 10 -43.10 -17.89 7.82
N TRP A 11 -42.21 -17.60 8.79
CA TRP A 11 -41.49 -18.53 9.67
C TRP A 11 -40.65 -19.68 9.07
N THR A 12 -39.33 -19.54 9.22
CA THR A 12 -38.42 -20.61 9.66
C THR A 12 -37.45 -20.07 10.72
N ILE A 13 -36.91 -20.95 11.56
CA ILE A 13 -36.02 -20.68 12.71
C ILE A 13 -34.72 -21.47 12.53
N LEU A 14 -33.67 -21.12 13.30
CA LEU A 14 -32.31 -21.68 13.34
C LEU A 14 -31.39 -21.17 12.21
N LEU A 15 -30.10 -20.87 12.42
CA LEU A 15 -29.26 -20.91 13.64
C LEU A 15 -28.73 -19.52 14.00
N ALA A 16 -28.44 -19.28 15.28
CA ALA A 16 -27.63 -18.16 15.74
C ALA A 16 -26.25 -18.67 16.19
N SER A 17 -25.18 -18.15 15.59
CA SER A 17 -23.82 -18.31 16.12
C SER A 17 -23.48 -17.09 16.98
N SER A 18 -22.71 -17.30 18.06
CA SER A 18 -22.47 -16.30 19.10
C SER A 18 -21.52 -15.18 18.68
N CYS A 19 -21.97 -13.94 18.80
CA CYS A 19 -21.11 -12.80 19.10
C CYS A 19 -21.37 -12.37 20.56
N VAL A 20 -20.32 -12.08 21.30
CA VAL A 20 -20.38 -11.70 22.72
C VAL A 20 -20.34 -10.16 22.84
N GLU A 21 -20.87 -9.66 23.94
CA GLU A 21 -20.84 -8.25 24.40
C GLU A 21 -19.36 -7.81 24.64
N ASP A 22 -18.94 -6.55 24.79
CA ASP A 22 -19.63 -5.27 25.05
C ASP A 22 -18.69 -4.09 24.69
N GLU A 23 -19.07 -3.14 23.82
CA GLU A 23 -18.23 -1.95 23.50
C GLU A 23 -19.04 -0.65 23.24
N CYS A 24 -19.52 0.01 24.30
CA CYS A 24 -19.49 1.50 24.40
C CYS A 24 -19.81 1.96 25.83
N ALA A 25 -18.83 1.88 26.73
CA ALA A 25 -19.07 2.08 28.16
C ALA A 25 -19.08 3.57 28.59
N THR A 26 -18.27 4.42 27.94
CA THR A 26 -18.22 5.86 28.27
C THR A 26 -17.99 6.75 27.04
N ALA A 27 -18.37 8.02 27.13
CA ALA A 27 -18.18 9.03 26.06
C ALA A 27 -16.71 9.46 25.82
N LYS A 28 -15.74 8.59 26.13
CA LYS A 28 -14.31 8.79 25.94
C LYS A 28 -13.77 8.12 24.67
N GLU A 29 -14.57 7.26 24.04
CA GLU A 29 -14.17 6.37 22.93
C GLU A 29 -14.66 6.85 21.54
N CYS A 30 -15.70 7.70 21.47
CA CYS A 30 -16.12 8.34 20.21
C CYS A 30 -15.21 9.52 19.81
N GLY A 31 -15.14 9.82 18.50
CA GLY A 31 -14.35 10.94 17.97
C GLY A 31 -14.89 12.33 18.35
N PRO A 32 -14.11 13.41 18.15
CA PRO A 32 -14.40 14.76 18.67
C PRO A 32 -15.64 15.49 18.09
N ASN A 33 -16.44 14.85 17.23
CA ASN A 33 -17.71 15.35 16.71
C ASN A 33 -18.83 14.29 16.75
N GLN A 34 -18.65 13.22 17.53
CA GLN A 34 -19.59 12.09 17.59
C GLN A 34 -20.28 11.98 18.95
N THR A 35 -21.50 11.46 18.93
CA THR A 35 -22.29 11.21 20.15
C THR A 35 -22.74 9.76 20.22
N CYS A 36 -22.77 9.23 21.44
CA CYS A 36 -23.19 7.85 21.69
C CYS A 36 -24.71 7.80 21.78
N VAL A 37 -25.37 7.07 20.87
CA VAL A 37 -26.83 7.01 20.74
C VAL A 37 -27.34 5.58 20.92
N GLU A 38 -28.54 5.45 21.52
CA GLU A 38 -29.26 4.18 21.61
C GLU A 38 -29.93 3.86 20.27
N SER A 39 -29.75 2.64 19.76
CA SER A 39 -30.39 2.21 18.53
C SER A 39 -31.90 2.08 18.71
N GLY A 40 -32.66 3.04 18.17
CA GLY A 40 -34.14 3.10 18.23
C GLY A 40 -34.87 2.06 17.39
N GLY A 41 -34.45 0.78 17.44
CA GLY A 41 -35.06 -0.37 16.80
C GLY A 41 -35.51 -1.40 17.86
N VAL A 42 -36.65 -2.05 17.63
CA VAL A 42 -37.14 -3.08 18.56
C VAL A 42 -36.43 -4.40 18.27
N LEU A 43 -35.88 -5.02 19.32
CA LEU A 43 -34.95 -6.17 19.35
C LEU A 43 -33.47 -5.77 19.13
N PHE A 44 -32.64 -6.13 20.11
CA PHE A 44 -31.20 -5.83 20.25
C PHE A 44 -30.85 -4.34 20.37
N GLY A 45 -30.90 -3.82 21.60
CA GLY A 45 -30.44 -2.47 21.92
C GLY A 45 -28.92 -2.40 22.06
N GLY A 46 -28.24 -1.98 20.99
CA GLY A 46 -26.83 -1.63 21.00
C GLY A 46 -26.61 -0.12 21.10
N LYS A 47 -25.39 0.28 21.47
CA LYS A 47 -24.95 1.68 21.39
C LYS A 47 -23.96 1.83 20.25
N ILE A 48 -24.03 2.96 19.54
CA ILE A 48 -23.08 3.31 18.47
C ILE A 48 -22.68 4.79 18.59
N CYS A 49 -21.46 5.10 18.14
CA CYS A 49 -21.06 6.49 17.86
C CYS A 49 -21.73 6.93 16.55
N ALA A 50 -22.46 8.04 16.57
CA ALA A 50 -23.09 8.62 15.39
C ALA A 50 -22.63 10.06 15.15
N ASP A 51 -22.49 10.42 13.87
CA ASP A 51 -22.23 11.78 13.41
C ASP A 51 -23.51 12.63 13.51
N ILE A 52 -23.34 13.93 13.82
CA ILE A 52 -24.43 14.81 14.28
C ILE A 52 -25.54 15.07 13.23
N ASP A 53 -25.26 14.93 11.94
CA ASP A 53 -26.21 15.23 10.84
C ASP A 53 -27.03 14.02 10.34
N GLY A 54 -26.91 12.84 10.96
CA GLY A 54 -27.98 11.83 10.99
C GLY A 54 -28.41 11.18 9.66
N THR A 55 -27.53 11.02 8.67
CA THR A 55 -27.84 10.28 7.42
C THR A 55 -27.18 8.90 7.38
N VAL A 56 -27.89 7.90 6.84
CA VAL A 56 -27.41 6.51 6.68
C VAL A 56 -27.64 6.04 5.25
N SER A 57 -26.65 5.38 4.65
CA SER A 57 -26.74 4.76 3.32
C SER A 57 -26.31 3.30 3.36
N GLY A 58 -27.21 2.39 2.98
CA GLY A 58 -26.81 1.09 2.42
C GLY A 58 -26.30 1.26 0.98
N GLU A 59 -26.13 0.21 0.18
CA GLU A 59 -26.35 -1.22 0.40
C GLU A 59 -25.70 -1.92 -0.81
N ASP A 60 -25.00 -3.05 -0.66
CA ASP A 60 -24.76 -3.95 -1.80
C ASP A 60 -24.32 -5.36 -1.35
N MET A 61 -24.70 -6.40 -2.10
CA MET A 61 -24.38 -7.81 -1.78
C MET A 61 -24.18 -8.70 -3.00
N GLY A 62 -23.11 -9.52 -2.94
CA GLY A 62 -22.95 -10.77 -3.70
C GLY A 62 -21.94 -10.73 -4.86
N PRO A 63 -21.71 -11.86 -5.56
CA PRO A 63 -22.25 -13.20 -5.31
C PRO A 63 -21.15 -14.26 -5.01
N THR A 64 -21.58 -15.51 -4.81
CA THR A 64 -20.75 -16.72 -4.57
C THR A 64 -20.19 -17.34 -5.85
N ASP A 65 -19.12 -18.14 -5.72
CA ASP A 65 -18.68 -19.13 -6.73
C ASP A 65 -18.49 -20.53 -6.07
N MET A 66 -18.54 -21.61 -6.87
CA MET A 66 -18.45 -23.01 -6.43
C MET A 66 -17.70 -23.90 -7.44
N SER A 67 -16.58 -24.48 -7.03
CA SER A 67 -15.92 -25.66 -7.64
C SER A 67 -14.83 -26.21 -6.69
N GLY A 68 -14.37 -27.48 -6.76
CA GLY A 68 -14.88 -28.61 -7.54
C GLY A 68 -13.87 -29.80 -7.66
N ASP A 69 -13.94 -30.74 -6.71
CA ASP A 69 -13.68 -32.20 -6.81
C ASP A 69 -12.34 -32.86 -7.29
N MET A 70 -12.04 -34.01 -6.65
CA MET A 70 -11.36 -35.26 -7.12
C MET A 70 -9.81 -35.43 -7.22
N GLU A 71 -9.25 -35.99 -6.13
CA GLU A 71 -8.63 -37.35 -6.01
C GLU A 71 -7.43 -37.87 -6.89
N THR A 72 -6.29 -38.15 -6.19
CA THR A 72 -5.43 -39.39 -6.26
C THR A 72 -4.50 -39.66 -7.49
N PRO A 73 -3.54 -40.62 -7.43
CA PRO A 73 -2.52 -40.92 -6.40
C PRO A 73 -1.06 -41.17 -6.95
N ASP A 74 -0.17 -41.66 -6.07
CA ASP A 74 1.24 -42.13 -6.21
C ASP A 74 1.63 -42.93 -7.48
N PRO A 75 2.92 -42.94 -7.93
CA PRO A 75 3.80 -44.07 -7.57
C PRO A 75 5.36 -43.86 -7.49
N ASP A 76 5.95 -44.31 -6.38
CA ASP A 76 6.95 -45.41 -6.27
C ASP A 76 8.51 -45.21 -6.31
N MET A 77 9.18 -46.07 -5.51
CA MET A 77 10.58 -46.57 -5.41
C MET A 77 11.85 -45.70 -5.63
N SER A 78 12.78 -45.76 -4.65
CA SER A 78 14.08 -46.48 -4.79
C SER A 78 14.91 -46.55 -3.48
N THR A 79 15.77 -47.58 -3.36
CA THR A 79 16.70 -47.84 -2.21
C THR A 79 18.16 -48.03 -2.69
N PRO A 80 19.16 -47.93 -1.79
CA PRO A 80 19.85 -49.12 -1.21
C PRO A 80 20.14 -48.95 0.31
N ASP A 81 20.36 -49.97 1.17
CA ASP A 81 21.24 -51.17 1.13
C ASP A 81 22.75 -50.79 1.21
N MET A 82 23.63 -51.35 2.07
CA MET A 82 23.60 -52.52 2.99
C MET A 82 23.59 -52.03 4.49
N SER A 83 24.00 -52.73 5.58
CA SER A 83 24.75 -53.98 5.83
C SER A 83 24.54 -54.58 7.25
N THR A 84 25.00 -55.82 7.45
CA THR A 84 24.99 -56.67 8.67
C THR A 84 26.46 -56.93 9.16
N PRO A 85 26.84 -57.82 10.12
CA PRO A 85 26.14 -58.93 10.83
C PRO A 85 26.40 -58.94 12.38
N ASP A 86 26.22 -59.99 13.20
CA ASP A 86 26.05 -61.44 12.98
C ASP A 86 25.35 -62.17 14.16
N MET A 87 24.72 -63.32 13.87
CA MET A 87 24.34 -64.38 14.84
C MET A 87 23.89 -65.66 14.11
N PRO A 88 24.44 -66.83 14.46
CA PRO A 88 23.83 -68.12 14.14
C PRO A 88 23.50 -68.98 15.37
N VAL A 89 22.47 -69.81 15.21
CA VAL A 89 22.12 -70.98 16.04
C VAL A 89 22.07 -72.17 15.06
N VAL A 90 22.50 -73.39 15.43
CA VAL A 90 21.71 -74.63 15.66
C VAL A 90 22.60 -75.89 15.73
N ASP A 91 22.14 -76.85 16.54
CA ASP A 91 22.16 -78.32 16.33
C ASP A 91 23.41 -79.17 16.60
N MET A 92 23.16 -80.49 16.68
CA MET A 92 23.95 -81.53 17.33
C MET A 92 24.51 -82.55 16.31
N SER A 93 25.76 -82.99 16.50
CA SER A 93 26.22 -84.29 15.96
C SER A 93 27.50 -84.76 16.68
N THR A 94 27.76 -86.07 16.63
CA THR A 94 28.91 -86.75 17.28
C THR A 94 30.23 -86.55 16.52
N PRO A 95 31.37 -86.86 17.16
CA PRO A 95 32.06 -88.07 16.74
C PRO A 95 32.58 -88.94 17.92
N ASP A 96 33.40 -89.94 17.60
CA ASP A 96 33.76 -91.12 18.41
C ASP A 96 35.28 -91.44 18.28
N PHE A 97 35.77 -92.43 19.03
CA PHE A 97 37.10 -93.09 19.03
C PHE A 97 38.30 -92.50 19.83
N ASN A 98 38.81 -93.36 20.73
CA ASN A 98 40.21 -93.60 21.15
C ASN A 98 40.97 -92.52 21.98
N ASP A 99 41.98 -92.86 22.81
CA ASP A 99 42.69 -94.15 23.00
C ASP A 99 43.13 -94.42 24.48
N MET A 100 43.83 -95.56 24.69
CA MET A 100 44.41 -96.13 25.94
C MET A 100 45.26 -95.14 26.79
N ASP A 101 45.39 -95.31 28.12
CA ASP A 101 46.35 -96.26 28.74
C ASP A 101 46.13 -96.57 30.24
N VAL A 102 46.85 -97.57 30.78
CA VAL A 102 46.63 -98.23 32.11
C VAL A 102 47.90 -98.29 32.98
N PRO A 103 47.83 -97.99 34.30
CA PRO A 103 48.22 -98.98 35.34
C PRO A 103 47.47 -98.82 36.70
N ASP A 104 47.54 -99.70 37.71
CA ASP A 104 47.79 -101.17 37.84
C ASP A 104 47.59 -101.57 39.35
N SER A 105 47.64 -102.87 39.69
CA SER A 105 47.44 -103.53 40.99
C SER A 105 46.00 -103.56 41.55
N GLY A 106 45.51 -104.64 42.18
CA GLY A 106 46.11 -105.92 42.61
C GLY A 106 45.44 -106.34 43.95
N GLU A 107 45.25 -107.61 44.32
CA GLU A 107 45.76 -108.91 43.82
C GLU A 107 44.65 -110.00 43.85
N ASP A 108 44.96 -111.22 43.38
CA ASP A 108 44.03 -112.36 43.20
C ASP A 108 43.61 -113.09 44.51
N MET A 109 42.57 -113.94 44.44
CA MET A 109 42.76 -115.40 44.34
C MET A 109 41.46 -116.20 44.13
N ASN A 110 41.57 -117.29 43.35
CA ASN A 110 40.49 -118.24 43.06
C ASN A 110 40.22 -119.19 44.24
N ASN A 111 39.04 -119.83 44.27
CA ASN A 111 38.97 -121.28 43.99
C ASN A 111 37.52 -121.75 43.69
N ASP A 112 37.39 -122.86 42.94
CA ASP A 112 36.16 -123.65 42.85
C ASP A 112 35.79 -124.31 44.19
N MET A 113 34.51 -124.65 44.38
CA MET A 113 34.04 -126.05 44.48
C MET A 113 32.50 -126.16 44.59
N ALA A 114 31.99 -127.38 44.39
CA ALA A 114 30.57 -127.66 44.12
C ALA A 114 29.69 -127.93 45.35
N THR A 115 28.39 -128.10 45.07
CA THR A 115 27.28 -128.44 45.99
C THR A 115 27.53 -129.67 46.87
N PRO A 116 26.82 -129.78 48.01
CA PRO A 116 25.63 -130.65 48.01
C PRO A 116 24.40 -130.07 48.74
N ASP A 117 23.24 -130.72 48.54
CA ASP A 117 21.96 -130.40 49.18
C ASP A 117 21.94 -130.58 50.71
N MET A 118 21.08 -129.81 51.39
CA MET A 118 20.12 -130.34 52.37
C MET A 118 18.99 -129.35 52.68
N GLU A 119 17.76 -129.85 52.74
CA GLU A 119 16.55 -129.06 53.00
C GLU A 119 16.39 -128.67 54.47
N ALA A 120 15.89 -127.46 54.73
CA ALA A 120 15.26 -127.10 56.00
C ALA A 120 14.22 -125.99 55.77
N ASP A 121 12.95 -126.37 55.72
CA ASP A 121 11.83 -125.44 55.56
C ASP A 121 11.63 -124.61 56.85
N MET A 122 12.04 -123.34 56.82
CA MET A 122 11.96 -122.42 57.94
C MET A 122 11.02 -121.26 57.57
N PRO A 123 9.91 -121.04 58.30
CA PRO A 123 8.93 -120.03 57.94
C PRO A 123 9.56 -118.64 58.03
N CYS A 124 9.68 -118.00 56.87
CA CYS A 124 10.28 -116.67 56.78
C CYS A 124 9.46 -115.65 57.59
N VAL A 125 10.16 -114.79 58.32
CA VAL A 125 9.57 -113.66 59.06
C VAL A 125 9.73 -112.42 58.19
N PRO A 126 8.65 -111.84 57.67
CA PRO A 126 8.73 -110.62 56.87
C PRO A 126 9.19 -109.45 57.73
N ASP A 127 10.14 -108.65 57.23
CA ASP A 127 10.61 -107.44 57.91
C ASP A 127 9.44 -106.45 58.13
N ALA A 128 9.53 -105.61 59.16
CA ALA A 128 8.45 -104.66 59.43
C ALA A 128 8.41 -103.57 58.33
N PRO A 129 7.22 -103.11 57.91
CA PRO A 129 7.09 -102.04 56.90
C PRO A 129 7.95 -100.81 57.19
N GLN A 130 7.96 -100.38 58.46
CA GLN A 130 8.76 -99.26 58.98
C GLN A 130 10.26 -99.45 58.71
N ASP A 131 10.82 -100.60 59.11
CA ASP A 131 12.25 -100.90 59.00
C ASP A 131 12.72 -100.88 57.53
N ILE A 132 11.88 -101.34 56.60
CA ILE A 132 12.21 -101.38 55.18
C ILE A 132 12.18 -99.97 54.55
N CYS A 133 11.25 -99.12 54.98
CA CYS A 133 11.24 -97.70 54.58
C CYS A 133 12.50 -96.98 55.08
N GLU A 134 12.84 -97.13 56.36
CA GLU A 134 14.03 -96.52 56.97
C GLU A 134 15.33 -97.02 56.33
N MET A 135 15.49 -98.34 56.10
CA MET A 135 16.67 -98.90 55.42
C MET A 135 16.84 -98.44 53.96
N ARG A 136 15.77 -97.99 53.30
CA ARG A 136 15.81 -97.46 51.92
C ARG A 136 15.76 -95.93 51.85
N GLY A 137 15.75 -95.24 53.00
CA GLY A 137 15.65 -93.78 53.09
C GLY A 137 14.30 -93.21 52.64
N LEU A 138 13.26 -94.05 52.55
CA LEU A 138 11.92 -93.67 52.11
C LEU A 138 11.09 -93.24 53.33
N ASN A 139 10.31 -92.17 53.19
CA ASN A 139 9.51 -91.61 54.27
C ASN A 139 8.10 -91.16 53.82
N CYS A 140 7.68 -91.57 52.62
CA CYS A 140 6.31 -91.38 52.16
C CYS A 140 5.91 -92.33 51.02
N GLY A 141 4.60 -92.40 50.81
CA GLY A 141 4.00 -93.06 49.66
C GLY A 141 4.05 -94.58 49.76
N THR A 142 3.30 -95.23 48.86
CA THR A 142 3.26 -96.68 48.79
C THR A 142 4.25 -97.19 47.76
N LEU A 143 4.94 -98.30 48.07
CA LEU A 143 5.77 -99.02 47.12
C LEU A 143 5.45 -100.52 47.21
N ASP A 144 5.20 -101.16 46.06
CA ASP A 144 5.15 -102.61 45.98
C ASP A 144 6.57 -103.15 46.05
N ILE A 145 6.87 -103.88 47.13
CA ILE A 145 8.20 -104.43 47.36
C ILE A 145 8.14 -105.91 47.69
N THR A 146 9.05 -106.66 47.08
CA THR A 146 9.39 -108.01 47.52
C THR A 146 10.20 -107.92 48.81
N ASP A 147 9.74 -108.58 49.87
CA ASP A 147 10.49 -108.70 51.13
C ASP A 147 11.47 -109.89 51.09
N ASN A 148 12.18 -110.14 52.20
CA ASN A 148 13.15 -111.25 52.25
C ASN A 148 12.49 -112.65 52.11
N CYS A 149 11.16 -112.76 52.20
CA CYS A 149 10.40 -113.99 52.01
C CYS A 149 9.98 -114.25 50.56
N GLY A 150 10.24 -113.31 49.64
CA GLY A 150 9.86 -113.44 48.22
C GLY A 150 8.42 -113.06 47.89
N GLU A 151 7.62 -112.65 48.89
CA GLU A 151 6.27 -112.12 48.70
C GLU A 151 6.32 -110.63 48.35
N THR A 152 5.57 -110.22 47.32
CA THR A 152 5.49 -108.81 46.91
C THR A 152 4.23 -108.18 47.48
N ARG A 153 4.41 -107.17 48.33
CA ARG A 153 3.32 -106.50 49.05
C ARG A 153 3.47 -104.98 49.04
N PRO A 154 2.35 -104.23 48.98
CA PRO A 154 2.39 -102.78 49.10
C PRO A 154 2.75 -102.40 50.54
N ILE A 155 3.81 -101.60 50.68
CA ILE A 155 4.22 -101.01 51.96
C ILE A 155 4.09 -99.49 51.85
N ASP A 156 3.34 -98.91 52.78
CA ASP A 156 3.12 -97.47 52.91
C ASP A 156 4.17 -96.88 53.86
N CYS A 157 5.06 -96.05 53.32
CA CYS A 157 6.08 -95.33 54.08
C CYS A 157 5.54 -94.01 54.68
N GLY A 158 4.25 -93.70 54.52
CA GLY A 158 3.55 -92.62 55.20
C GLY A 158 3.15 -91.45 54.31
N VAL A 159 2.76 -90.34 54.93
CA VAL A 159 2.36 -89.10 54.25
C VAL A 159 3.21 -87.93 54.73
N CYS A 160 3.56 -87.04 53.80
CA CYS A 160 4.39 -85.89 54.11
C CYS A 160 3.68 -84.87 55.00
N ALA A 161 4.44 -84.30 55.94
CA ALA A 161 3.98 -83.23 56.81
C ALA A 161 4.16 -81.85 56.15
N ASN A 162 3.63 -80.81 56.80
CA ASN A 162 3.95 -79.39 56.52
C ASN A 162 3.70 -78.87 55.09
N GLY A 163 3.02 -79.63 54.23
CA GLY A 163 2.73 -79.25 52.84
C GLY A 163 3.76 -79.73 51.82
N GLU A 164 4.73 -80.56 52.23
CA GLU A 164 5.64 -81.24 51.30
C GLU A 164 4.91 -82.29 50.45
N THR A 165 5.50 -82.64 49.30
CA THR A 165 4.96 -83.62 48.36
C THR A 165 5.83 -84.86 48.32
N CYS A 166 5.20 -86.04 48.23
CA CYS A 166 5.95 -87.29 48.10
C CYS A 166 6.55 -87.41 46.69
N GLY A 167 7.86 -87.63 46.59
CA GLY A 167 8.60 -87.49 45.33
C GLY A 167 9.04 -86.05 45.02
N GLY A 168 8.83 -85.09 45.92
CA GLY A 168 9.16 -83.69 45.72
C GLY A 168 10.63 -83.34 45.90
N GLY A 169 11.00 -82.12 45.53
CA GLY A 169 12.37 -81.61 45.47
C GLY A 169 12.84 -81.33 44.04
N ASP A 170 14.06 -80.82 43.89
CA ASP A 170 14.74 -80.68 42.59
C ASP A 170 16.23 -81.03 42.72
N PRO A 171 16.69 -82.18 42.17
CA PRO A 171 15.88 -83.27 41.64
C PRO A 171 15.09 -83.99 42.74
N GLY A 172 13.79 -84.18 42.55
CA GLY A 172 12.93 -84.93 43.49
C GLY A 172 13.28 -86.42 43.54
N ILE A 173 13.30 -87.00 44.75
CA ILE A 173 13.58 -88.43 44.96
C ILE A 173 12.27 -89.15 45.26
N ALA A 174 11.91 -90.14 44.42
CA ALA A 174 10.69 -90.91 44.57
C ALA A 174 10.57 -91.55 45.97
N ASN A 175 9.36 -91.50 46.54
CA ASN A 175 9.03 -91.99 47.89
C ASN A 175 9.82 -91.33 49.04
N VAL A 176 10.40 -90.15 48.78
CA VAL A 176 10.93 -89.22 49.79
C VAL A 176 10.11 -87.92 49.78
N CYS A 177 9.81 -87.38 50.96
CA CYS A 177 9.20 -86.07 51.11
C CYS A 177 10.21 -84.97 50.76
N GLY A 178 9.78 -84.07 49.89
CA GLY A 178 10.49 -82.83 49.62
C GLY A 178 9.51 -81.74 49.20
N CYS A 179 9.92 -80.49 49.38
CA CYS A 179 9.18 -79.38 48.82
C CYS A 179 9.40 -79.32 47.30
N THR A 180 8.32 -79.40 46.52
CA THR A 180 8.36 -79.14 45.07
C THR A 180 8.48 -77.62 44.84
N PRO A 181 9.55 -77.13 44.19
CA PRO A 181 9.71 -75.70 43.94
C PRO A 181 8.62 -75.15 43.01
N GLU A 182 8.00 -74.03 43.39
CA GLU A 182 7.06 -73.31 42.52
C GLU A 182 7.77 -72.71 41.29
N THR A 183 7.07 -72.52 40.17
CA THR A 183 7.66 -71.86 38.99
C THR A 183 7.92 -70.37 39.24
N ASN A 184 8.70 -69.71 38.37
CA ASN A 184 8.91 -68.25 38.46
C ASN A 184 7.59 -67.47 38.40
N ALA A 185 6.61 -67.93 37.62
CA ALA A 185 5.31 -67.29 37.49
C ALA A 185 4.47 -67.45 38.78
N GLU A 186 4.44 -68.65 39.36
CA GLU A 186 3.74 -68.92 40.62
C GLU A 186 4.37 -68.17 41.79
N PHE A 187 5.71 -68.14 41.90
CA PHE A 187 6.43 -67.33 42.87
C PHE A 187 6.04 -65.85 42.81
N CYS A 188 6.00 -65.27 41.61
CA CYS A 188 5.60 -63.88 41.42
C CYS A 188 4.11 -63.68 41.78
N ALA A 189 3.20 -64.50 41.25
CA ALA A 189 1.77 -64.40 41.50
C ALA A 189 1.42 -64.58 43.00
N ARG A 190 2.04 -65.52 43.70
CA ARG A 190 1.88 -65.75 45.15
C ARG A 190 2.29 -64.54 45.99
N ASN A 191 3.30 -63.79 45.54
CA ASN A 191 3.76 -62.56 46.18
C ASN A 191 3.08 -61.30 45.60
N GLY A 192 2.03 -61.47 44.79
CA GLY A 192 1.24 -60.38 44.18
C GLY A 192 2.04 -59.54 43.20
N LYS A 193 2.99 -60.13 42.47
CA LYS A 193 3.89 -59.47 41.52
C LYS A 193 3.61 -59.92 40.10
N ASP A 194 3.60 -58.96 39.19
CA ASP A 194 3.30 -59.16 37.76
C ASP A 194 4.34 -58.48 36.85
N CYS A 195 5.37 -57.82 37.41
CA CYS A 195 6.37 -57.10 36.63
C CYS A 195 7.74 -56.93 37.30
N GLY A 196 8.79 -56.88 36.47
CA GLY A 196 10.16 -56.51 36.87
C GLY A 196 10.85 -57.50 37.82
N THR A 197 12.02 -57.11 38.35
CA THR A 197 12.82 -57.98 39.24
C THR A 197 12.26 -58.02 40.65
N TYR A 198 11.93 -59.21 41.16
CA TYR A 198 11.53 -59.42 42.56
C TYR A 198 12.48 -60.40 43.28
N SER A 199 12.68 -60.18 44.58
CA SER A 199 13.52 -61.01 45.45
C SER A 199 12.77 -61.32 46.74
N GLY A 200 12.77 -62.58 47.15
CA GLY A 200 12.00 -63.07 48.28
C GLY A 200 12.25 -64.54 48.59
N THR A 201 11.41 -65.12 49.43
CA THR A 201 11.49 -66.54 49.84
C THR A 201 10.47 -67.37 49.08
N ASP A 202 10.89 -68.49 48.50
CA ASP A 202 10.02 -69.43 47.79
C ASP A 202 9.16 -70.26 48.77
N ASN A 203 8.26 -71.08 48.22
CA ASN A 203 7.41 -72.01 48.98
C ASN A 203 8.21 -73.07 49.77
N CYS A 204 9.51 -73.24 49.49
CA CYS A 204 10.41 -74.20 50.11
C CYS A 204 11.36 -73.57 51.15
N GLY A 205 11.27 -72.25 51.38
CA GLY A 205 12.12 -71.53 52.33
C GLY A 205 13.44 -71.02 51.75
N ASN A 206 13.72 -71.22 50.46
CA ASN A 206 14.95 -70.75 49.82
C ASN A 206 14.83 -69.29 49.37
N ALA A 207 15.95 -68.56 49.36
CA ALA A 207 16.01 -67.21 48.82
C ALA A 207 16.12 -67.26 47.28
N ARG A 208 15.19 -66.56 46.60
CA ARG A 208 15.04 -66.57 45.13
C ARG A 208 14.99 -65.14 44.59
N VAL A 209 15.65 -64.91 43.45
CA VAL A 209 15.51 -63.70 42.65
C VAL A 209 14.92 -64.09 41.30
N VAL A 210 13.79 -63.49 40.93
CA VAL A 210 13.19 -63.63 39.61
C VAL A 210 13.39 -62.31 38.87
N SER A 211 14.24 -62.33 37.84
CA SER A 211 14.64 -61.14 37.06
C SER A 211 13.52 -60.50 36.27
N ASN A 212 12.40 -61.20 36.06
CA ASN A 212 11.21 -60.65 35.43
C ASN A 212 9.95 -61.39 35.88
N CYS A 213 9.09 -60.74 36.69
CA CYS A 213 7.80 -61.26 37.09
C CYS A 213 6.68 -61.11 36.04
N GLY A 214 6.94 -60.45 34.91
CA GLY A 214 5.97 -60.25 33.83
C GLY A 214 6.11 -58.86 33.20
N SER A 215 5.16 -58.46 32.35
CA SER A 215 5.29 -57.20 31.60
C SER A 215 3.94 -56.51 31.42
N CYS A 216 3.90 -55.25 31.86
CA CYS A 216 2.72 -54.42 31.86
C CYS A 216 2.23 -54.11 30.44
N SER A 217 0.92 -53.97 30.29
CA SER A 217 0.25 -53.86 28.99
C SER A 217 -0.66 -52.63 28.93
N GLY A 218 -1.11 -52.23 27.74
CA GLY A 218 -2.14 -51.20 27.58
C GLY A 218 -1.79 -49.80 28.13
N GLY A 219 -0.51 -49.46 28.32
CA GLY A 219 -0.05 -48.17 28.86
C GLY A 219 0.31 -48.18 30.35
N GLU A 220 0.15 -49.32 31.04
CA GLU A 220 0.60 -49.52 32.41
C GLU A 220 2.13 -49.48 32.55
N VAL A 221 2.62 -49.04 33.71
CA VAL A 221 4.04 -48.93 34.05
C VAL A 221 4.36 -49.73 35.31
N CYS A 222 5.45 -50.49 35.26
CA CYS A 222 5.85 -51.37 36.36
C CYS A 222 6.29 -50.58 37.61
N GLY A 223 5.79 -50.98 38.77
CA GLY A 223 6.27 -50.52 40.07
C GLY A 223 5.71 -49.16 40.53
N GLN A 224 4.77 -48.58 39.78
CA GLN A 224 4.35 -47.18 39.95
C GLN A 224 3.70 -46.87 41.31
N SER A 225 2.59 -47.55 41.63
CA SER A 225 1.86 -47.33 42.89
C SER A 225 2.30 -48.31 43.97
N THR A 226 2.79 -49.48 43.55
CA THR A 226 3.32 -50.55 44.40
C THR A 226 4.48 -51.20 43.65
N ALA A 227 5.63 -51.39 44.29
CA ALA A 227 6.79 -52.01 43.67
C ALA A 227 6.48 -53.42 43.12
N ASN A 228 6.95 -53.70 41.89
CA ASN A 228 6.71 -54.94 41.14
C ASN A 228 5.23 -55.26 40.84
N VAL A 229 4.38 -54.24 40.82
CA VAL A 229 2.98 -54.32 40.34
C VAL A 229 2.78 -53.36 39.18
N CYS A 230 2.07 -53.78 38.13
CA CYS A 230 1.65 -52.91 37.04
C CYS A 230 0.64 -51.88 37.55
N GLY A 231 0.94 -50.59 37.31
CA GLY A 231 0.09 -49.46 37.68
C GLY A 231 -0.25 -48.62 36.45
N CYS A 232 -1.45 -48.05 36.44
CA CYS A 232 -1.85 -47.14 35.39
C CYS A 232 -1.52 -45.67 35.77
N PRO A 233 -0.69 -44.94 35.01
CA PRO A 233 -0.27 -43.59 35.39
C PRO A 233 -1.41 -42.57 35.42
N CYS A 234 -2.22 -42.52 34.35
CA CYS A 234 -3.50 -41.85 34.40
C CYS A 234 -4.58 -42.75 33.79
N ASN A 235 -5.58 -43.12 34.59
CA ASN A 235 -6.80 -43.78 34.13
C ASN A 235 -7.84 -42.70 33.83
N ILE A 236 -7.86 -42.22 32.59
CA ILE A 236 -8.69 -41.09 32.16
C ILE A 236 -9.81 -41.65 31.28
N GLY A 237 -11.05 -41.53 31.76
CA GLY A 237 -12.23 -42.06 31.06
C GLY A 237 -12.30 -43.59 30.95
N GLY A 238 -11.52 -44.34 31.75
CA GLY A 238 -11.42 -45.80 31.66
C GLY A 238 -10.27 -46.30 30.78
N THR A 239 -9.60 -45.41 30.06
CA THR A 239 -8.40 -45.72 29.26
C THR A 239 -7.14 -45.41 30.06
N CYS A 240 -6.13 -46.28 29.97
CA CYS A 240 -4.85 -46.04 30.61
C CYS A 240 -3.90 -45.24 29.71
N TYR A 241 -3.24 -44.23 30.29
CA TYR A 241 -2.25 -43.40 29.63
C TYR A 241 -0.94 -43.39 30.41
N ALA A 242 0.18 -43.49 29.69
CA ALA A 242 1.52 -43.36 30.25
C ALA A 242 1.80 -41.93 30.76
N ASP A 243 2.72 -41.77 31.72
CA ASP A 243 3.15 -40.43 32.16
C ASP A 243 3.73 -39.63 30.99
N GLY A 244 3.37 -38.36 30.88
CA GLY A 244 3.72 -37.49 29.76
C GLY A 244 2.93 -37.72 28.47
N ALA A 245 2.07 -38.75 28.38
CA ALA A 245 1.21 -38.96 27.21
C ALA A 245 0.29 -37.75 26.98
N VAL A 246 0.29 -37.20 25.78
CA VAL A 246 -0.49 -36.01 25.39
C VAL A 246 -1.97 -36.35 25.23
N ASN A 247 -2.88 -35.44 25.62
CA ASN A 247 -4.32 -35.60 25.42
C ASN A 247 -4.66 -35.48 23.91
N PRO A 248 -5.21 -36.53 23.26
CA PRO A 248 -5.53 -36.49 21.83
C PRO A 248 -6.58 -35.43 21.42
N ALA A 249 -7.31 -34.85 22.38
CA ALA A 249 -8.32 -33.81 22.14
C ALA A 249 -7.87 -32.39 22.56
N ASN A 250 -6.70 -32.24 23.17
CA ASN A 250 -6.10 -30.95 23.52
C ASN A 250 -4.61 -31.16 23.79
N GLU A 251 -3.77 -30.90 22.79
CA GLU A 251 -2.34 -31.21 22.89
C GLU A 251 -1.56 -30.27 23.84
N CYS A 252 -2.21 -29.27 24.43
CA CYS A 252 -1.75 -28.53 25.61
C CYS A 252 -2.08 -29.17 26.97
N GLN A 253 -2.56 -30.41 26.97
CA GLN A 253 -2.74 -31.24 28.16
C GLN A 253 -2.03 -32.59 28.02
N ALA A 254 -1.67 -33.20 29.15
CA ALA A 254 -1.03 -34.51 29.21
C ALA A 254 -1.44 -35.28 30.48
N CYS A 255 -1.18 -36.58 30.49
CA CYS A 255 -1.14 -37.36 31.71
C CYS A 255 0.03 -36.85 32.56
N ARG A 256 -0.26 -36.46 33.81
CA ARG A 256 0.72 -35.97 34.78
C ARG A 256 0.32 -36.49 36.16
N PRO A 257 0.71 -37.72 36.54
CA PRO A 257 0.21 -38.41 37.74
C PRO A 257 0.42 -37.62 39.05
N GLY A 258 1.47 -36.80 39.12
CA GLY A 258 1.74 -35.89 40.23
C GLY A 258 0.82 -34.65 40.33
N LEU A 259 -0.12 -34.48 39.40
CA LEU A 259 -1.17 -33.46 39.43
C LEU A 259 -2.57 -34.10 39.40
N SER A 260 -2.79 -35.08 38.52
CA SER A 260 -3.99 -35.92 38.50
C SER A 260 -3.73 -37.25 37.81
N THR A 261 -4.30 -38.32 38.36
CA THR A 261 -4.31 -39.67 37.80
C THR A 261 -5.65 -40.03 37.12
N THR A 262 -6.65 -39.14 37.16
CA THR A 262 -8.01 -39.39 36.63
C THR A 262 -8.49 -38.34 35.63
N SER A 263 -7.80 -37.20 35.52
CA SER A 263 -8.10 -36.12 34.60
C SER A 263 -6.85 -35.66 33.85
N TRP A 264 -7.04 -35.18 32.62
CA TRP A 264 -5.98 -34.50 31.88
C TRP A 264 -5.49 -33.27 32.64
N SER A 265 -4.17 -33.08 32.65
CA SER A 265 -3.51 -31.96 33.33
C SER A 265 -2.77 -31.08 32.33
N ASN A 266 -2.88 -29.77 32.47
CA ASN A 266 -2.20 -28.83 31.57
C ASN A 266 -0.69 -29.09 31.50
N ARG A 267 -0.11 -28.99 30.29
CA ARG A 267 1.35 -28.96 30.07
C ARG A 267 1.93 -27.66 30.67
N VAL A 268 3.26 -27.57 30.74
CA VAL A 268 3.93 -26.38 31.28
C VAL A 268 3.74 -25.21 30.31
N SER A 269 3.50 -23.99 30.82
CA SER A 269 3.36 -22.82 29.95
C SER A 269 4.63 -22.60 29.12
N GLY A 270 4.49 -22.27 27.83
CA GLY A 270 5.62 -22.16 26.91
C GLY A 270 6.06 -23.50 26.28
N THR A 271 5.37 -24.62 26.54
CA THR A 271 5.60 -25.86 25.78
C THR A 271 5.01 -25.70 24.37
N SER A 272 5.73 -26.12 23.33
CA SER A 272 5.25 -26.02 21.94
C SER A 272 3.99 -26.84 21.67
N CYS A 273 3.15 -26.31 20.80
CA CYS A 273 1.88 -26.86 20.37
C CYS A 273 1.54 -26.44 18.92
N ASP A 274 0.35 -26.74 18.43
CA ASP A 274 -0.21 -26.28 17.14
C ASP A 274 -1.71 -26.01 17.33
N ASP A 275 -2.14 -24.74 17.25
CA ASP A 275 -3.54 -24.35 17.47
C ASP A 275 -4.45 -24.58 16.24
N GLY A 276 -3.88 -25.06 15.13
CA GLY A 276 -4.56 -25.32 13.87
C GLY A 276 -4.83 -24.09 13.02
N ASN A 277 -4.38 -22.90 13.43
CA ASN A 277 -4.52 -21.65 12.70
C ASN A 277 -3.20 -21.26 12.03
N LEU A 278 -3.14 -21.33 10.70
CA LEU A 278 -1.91 -21.03 9.93
C LEU A 278 -1.53 -19.52 9.91
N CYS A 279 -2.24 -18.72 10.71
CA CYS A 279 -2.03 -17.29 10.96
C CYS A 279 -1.58 -16.98 12.39
N THR A 280 -1.18 -18.00 13.15
CA THR A 280 -0.40 -17.89 14.38
C THR A 280 1.02 -18.43 14.14
N GLU A 281 2.00 -17.91 14.88
CA GLU A 281 3.40 -18.33 14.80
C GLU A 281 3.99 -18.46 16.22
N ASN A 282 4.88 -19.44 16.42
CA ASN A 282 5.49 -19.76 17.72
C ASN A 282 4.49 -20.24 18.79
N ASP A 283 3.47 -20.99 18.35
CA ASP A 283 2.42 -21.61 19.16
C ASP A 283 2.95 -22.28 20.44
N THR A 284 2.45 -21.80 21.58
CA THR A 284 2.77 -22.39 22.89
C THR A 284 1.57 -22.50 23.81
N CYS A 285 1.63 -23.52 24.67
CA CYS A 285 0.61 -23.74 25.67
C CYS A 285 0.59 -22.62 26.71
N SER A 286 -0.59 -22.11 27.02
CA SER A 286 -0.85 -21.25 28.16
C SER A 286 -2.15 -21.67 28.83
N ALA A 287 -2.10 -21.99 30.13
CA ALA A 287 -3.24 -22.41 30.94
C ALA A 287 -4.11 -23.58 30.37
N GLY A 288 -3.56 -24.39 29.45
CA GLY A 288 -4.27 -25.50 28.79
C GLY A 288 -4.93 -25.14 27.46
N VAL A 289 -4.66 -23.95 26.93
CA VAL A 289 -5.01 -23.49 25.57
C VAL A 289 -3.72 -23.43 24.76
N CYS A 290 -3.74 -23.85 23.49
CA CYS A 290 -2.66 -23.54 22.54
C CYS A 290 -2.93 -22.20 21.85
N GLY A 291 -1.88 -21.44 21.55
CA GLY A 291 -1.95 -20.26 20.69
C GLY A 291 -0.58 -19.63 20.46
N GLY A 292 -0.40 -18.99 19.31
CA GLY A 292 0.84 -18.28 18.93
C GLY A 292 0.71 -16.76 18.93
N ASP A 293 1.79 -16.10 18.50
CA ASP A 293 1.77 -14.68 18.11
C ASP A 293 1.07 -14.52 16.76
N ALA A 294 0.29 -13.45 16.58
CA ALA A 294 -0.45 -13.24 15.33
C ALA A 294 0.49 -12.94 14.14
N LYS A 295 0.38 -13.75 13.10
CA LYS A 295 1.20 -13.68 11.88
C LYS A 295 1.07 -12.31 11.21
N THR A 296 2.19 -11.60 11.11
CA THR A 296 2.20 -10.20 10.64
C THR A 296 2.13 -10.13 9.11
N CYS A 297 0.91 -9.96 8.59
CA CYS A 297 0.69 -9.59 7.19
C CYS A 297 0.85 -8.08 6.99
N THR A 298 1.93 -7.68 6.32
CA THR A 298 2.09 -6.30 5.85
C THR A 298 1.21 -6.04 4.62
N SER A 299 0.69 -4.81 4.50
CA SER A 299 0.10 -4.33 3.24
C SER A 299 1.11 -3.56 2.40
N SER A 300 0.94 -3.60 1.09
CA SER A 300 1.83 -2.99 0.10
C SER A 300 1.71 -1.47 0.02
N ASN A 301 0.57 -0.90 0.45
CA ASN A 301 0.37 0.55 0.55
C ASN A 301 -0.73 0.91 1.59
N GLN A 302 -0.85 2.20 1.92
CA GLN A 302 -1.78 2.74 2.94
C GLN A 302 -3.29 2.52 2.63
N CYS A 303 -3.61 2.24 1.36
CA CYS A 303 -4.94 1.98 0.83
C CYS A 303 -5.22 0.50 0.58
N ARG A 304 -4.34 -0.37 1.06
CA ARG A 304 -4.54 -1.82 1.13
C ARG A 304 -4.50 -2.27 2.58
N THR A 305 -5.38 -3.19 2.93
CA THR A 305 -5.29 -3.97 4.16
C THR A 305 -4.91 -5.40 3.80
N SER A 306 -4.15 -6.04 4.67
CA SER A 306 -3.60 -7.37 4.46
C SER A 306 -3.99 -8.22 5.67
N SER A 307 -4.81 -9.23 5.45
CA SER A 307 -5.25 -10.16 6.49
C SER A 307 -4.74 -11.56 6.18
N CYS A 308 -4.45 -12.34 7.22
CA CYS A 308 -4.07 -13.72 7.04
C CYS A 308 -5.32 -14.62 6.96
N ASN A 309 -5.33 -15.57 6.02
CA ASN A 309 -6.38 -16.58 5.91
C ASN A 309 -6.03 -17.81 6.80
N PRO A 310 -6.80 -18.09 7.88
CA PRO A 310 -6.44 -19.10 8.88
C PRO A 310 -6.33 -20.52 8.33
N SER A 311 -7.04 -20.81 7.24
CA SER A 311 -7.07 -22.15 6.61
C SER A 311 -5.96 -22.36 5.57
N THR A 312 -5.18 -21.33 5.22
CA THR A 312 -4.10 -21.44 4.23
C THR A 312 -2.79 -20.77 4.65
N GLY A 313 -2.80 -19.96 5.71
CA GLY A 313 -1.66 -19.18 6.18
C GLY A 313 -1.17 -18.09 5.23
N ALA A 314 -1.94 -17.82 4.17
CA ALA A 314 -1.62 -16.83 3.16
C ALA A 314 -2.12 -15.45 3.57
N CYS A 315 -1.27 -14.43 3.44
CA CYS A 315 -1.69 -13.03 3.49
C CYS A 315 -2.47 -12.69 2.22
N VAL A 316 -3.75 -12.31 2.38
CA VAL A 316 -4.61 -11.83 1.32
C VAL A 316 -4.79 -10.32 1.45
N GLU A 317 -4.47 -9.59 0.38
CA GLU A 317 -4.73 -8.16 0.33
C GLU A 317 -6.15 -7.86 -0.15
N SER A 318 -6.77 -6.86 0.46
CA SER A 318 -8.00 -6.24 -0.02
C SER A 318 -7.87 -4.71 -0.03
N ASN A 319 -8.65 -4.08 -0.90
CA ASN A 319 -8.69 -2.62 -0.96
C ASN A 319 -9.33 -2.07 0.31
N ARG A 320 -8.68 -1.06 0.92
CA ARG A 320 -9.29 -0.25 1.97
C ARG A 320 -10.46 0.54 1.36
N SER A 321 -11.48 0.83 2.17
CA SER A 321 -12.69 1.54 1.74
C SER A 321 -12.37 2.86 1.04
N ASN A 322 -13.05 3.11 -0.09
CA ASN A 322 -12.90 4.35 -0.84
C ASN A 322 -13.22 5.56 0.05
N GLY A 323 -12.43 6.64 -0.08
CA GLY A 323 -12.54 7.81 0.80
C GLY A 323 -11.79 7.69 2.13
N SER A 324 -11.23 6.52 2.48
CA SER A 324 -10.28 6.40 3.60
C SER A 324 -9.08 7.34 3.40
N SER A 325 -8.62 7.98 4.48
CA SER A 325 -7.45 8.85 4.44
C SER A 325 -6.16 8.07 4.19
N CYS A 326 -5.26 8.71 3.43
CA CYS A 326 -3.91 8.26 3.13
C CYS A 326 -3.02 9.49 2.88
N ASN A 327 -1.82 9.29 2.35
CA ASN A 327 -1.01 10.33 1.72
C ASN A 327 -0.39 9.79 0.43
N ASP A 328 -0.52 10.53 -0.69
CA ASP A 328 -0.04 10.09 -2.01
C ASP A 328 1.42 10.51 -2.29
N GLY A 329 2.03 11.27 -1.37
CA GLY A 329 3.38 11.81 -1.47
C GLY A 329 3.47 13.20 -2.13
N ASN A 330 2.35 13.78 -2.57
CA ASN A 330 2.29 15.06 -3.24
C ASN A 330 1.82 16.17 -2.30
N ALA A 331 2.73 17.00 -1.81
CA ALA A 331 2.39 18.14 -0.95
C ALA A 331 1.56 19.25 -1.65
N CYS A 332 1.25 19.09 -2.94
CA CYS A 332 0.33 19.96 -3.69
C CYS A 332 -1.11 19.48 -3.73
N THR A 333 -1.48 18.40 -3.03
CA THR A 333 -2.87 18.02 -2.77
C THR A 333 -3.21 18.26 -1.29
N GLN A 334 -4.45 18.67 -1.03
CA GLN A 334 -4.88 19.12 0.31
C GLN A 334 -5.75 18.09 1.03
N ALA A 335 -6.15 17.01 0.34
CA ALA A 335 -6.84 15.87 0.90
C ALA A 335 -6.57 14.65 0.03
N ASP A 336 -5.84 13.66 0.55
CA ASP A 336 -5.53 12.43 -0.17
C ASP A 336 -6.41 11.29 0.34
N THR A 337 -7.02 10.56 -0.59
CA THR A 337 -7.99 9.51 -0.25
C THR A 337 -7.74 8.24 -1.04
N CYS A 338 -8.12 7.10 -0.46
CA CYS A 338 -8.06 5.83 -1.15
C CYS A 338 -9.13 5.74 -2.23
N GLN A 339 -8.74 5.34 -3.43
CA GLN A 339 -9.62 4.98 -4.52
C GLN A 339 -9.13 3.68 -5.15
N SER A 340 -9.94 2.62 -5.06
CA SER A 340 -9.68 1.30 -5.66
C SER A 340 -8.32 0.66 -5.29
N GLY A 341 -7.83 0.90 -4.07
CA GLY A 341 -6.56 0.33 -3.57
C GLY A 341 -5.30 1.17 -3.85
N THR A 342 -5.48 2.38 -4.37
CA THR A 342 -4.43 3.38 -4.61
C THR A 342 -4.76 4.65 -3.84
N CYS A 343 -3.75 5.35 -3.31
CA CYS A 343 -3.96 6.69 -2.74
C CYS A 343 -3.97 7.73 -3.86
N VAL A 344 -4.98 8.60 -3.89
CA VAL A 344 -5.10 9.69 -4.86
C VAL A 344 -5.30 11.02 -4.13
N GLY A 345 -4.41 11.97 -4.41
CA GLY A 345 -4.53 13.34 -3.93
C GLY A 345 -5.62 14.13 -4.64
N ALA A 346 -6.39 14.90 -3.87
CA ALA A 346 -7.45 15.77 -4.35
C ALA A 346 -7.29 17.20 -3.78
N ASN A 347 -8.16 18.12 -4.26
CA ASN A 347 -8.15 19.54 -3.91
C ASN A 347 -6.74 20.18 -4.10
N PRO A 348 -6.26 20.33 -5.35
CA PRO A 348 -4.90 20.79 -5.62
C PRO A 348 -4.65 22.23 -5.12
N VAL A 349 -3.44 22.49 -4.64
CA VAL A 349 -3.00 23.81 -4.16
C VAL A 349 -3.00 24.83 -5.31
N THR A 350 -3.92 25.78 -5.27
CA THR A 350 -4.02 26.88 -6.23
C THR A 350 -3.03 27.98 -5.89
N CYS A 351 -2.03 28.20 -6.76
CA CYS A 351 -1.11 29.33 -6.63
C CYS A 351 -1.69 30.60 -7.25
N SER A 352 -1.50 31.74 -6.58
CA SER A 352 -1.88 33.05 -7.11
C SER A 352 -1.12 33.35 -8.41
N ASP A 353 -1.84 33.91 -9.40
CA ASP A 353 -1.27 34.40 -10.65
C ASP A 353 -0.20 35.48 -10.39
N PRO A 354 1.07 35.28 -10.82
CA PRO A 354 2.15 36.24 -10.64
C PRO A 354 2.25 37.29 -11.78
N GLY A 355 1.34 37.26 -12.76
CA GLY A 355 1.27 38.17 -13.90
C GLY A 355 1.94 37.64 -15.17
N GLU A 356 1.55 38.18 -16.33
CA GLU A 356 1.76 37.65 -17.70
C GLU A 356 3.15 37.09 -18.04
N CYS A 357 4.23 37.62 -17.46
CA CYS A 357 5.61 37.17 -17.72
C CYS A 357 6.19 36.20 -16.69
N ARG A 358 5.34 35.63 -15.84
CA ARG A 358 5.71 34.65 -14.81
C ARG A 358 4.62 33.58 -14.71
N THR A 359 5.03 32.39 -14.30
CA THR A 359 4.14 31.29 -13.97
C THR A 359 4.31 30.93 -12.50
N ALA A 360 3.22 30.51 -11.84
CA ALA A 360 3.26 29.97 -10.48
C ALA A 360 2.78 28.53 -10.50
N ALA A 361 3.59 27.63 -9.94
CA ALA A 361 3.28 26.22 -9.80
C ALA A 361 3.56 25.78 -8.36
N CYS A 362 2.77 24.85 -7.85
CA CYS A 362 3.07 24.25 -6.55
C CYS A 362 4.20 23.21 -6.69
N ASN A 363 5.14 23.21 -5.75
CA ASN A 363 6.22 22.22 -5.68
C ASN A 363 5.74 20.94 -4.96
N PRO A 364 5.68 19.77 -5.63
CA PRO A 364 5.07 18.55 -5.08
C PRO A 364 5.81 17.98 -3.86
N SER A 365 7.05 18.38 -3.60
CA SER A 365 7.82 17.95 -2.42
C SER A 365 7.70 18.88 -1.22
N THR A 366 7.10 20.08 -1.36
CA THR A 366 7.02 21.07 -0.27
C THR A 366 5.68 21.78 -0.11
N GLY A 367 4.76 21.66 -1.07
CA GLY A 367 3.49 22.38 -1.09
C GLY A 367 3.61 23.88 -1.35
N ALA A 368 4.84 24.38 -1.51
CA ALA A 368 5.11 25.79 -1.70
C ALA A 368 4.87 26.19 -3.17
N CYS A 369 4.13 27.28 -3.37
CA CYS A 369 4.04 27.94 -4.67
C CYS A 369 5.39 28.55 -5.05
N VAL A 370 6.05 27.96 -6.05
CA VAL A 370 7.25 28.49 -6.68
C VAL A 370 6.88 29.26 -7.94
N THR A 371 7.60 30.34 -8.23
CA THR A 371 7.40 31.11 -9.47
C THR A 371 8.55 30.93 -10.43
N SER A 372 8.24 30.63 -11.68
CA SER A 372 9.15 30.67 -12.83
C SER A 372 8.92 31.96 -13.64
N ASN A 373 9.95 32.39 -14.37
CA ASN A 373 9.79 33.41 -15.42
C ASN A 373 9.29 32.72 -16.69
N GLU A 374 8.46 33.43 -17.46
CA GLU A 374 8.09 32.98 -18.81
C GLU A 374 9.29 32.94 -19.76
N GLN A 375 9.13 32.23 -20.88
CA GLN A 375 10.17 32.21 -21.91
C GLN A 375 10.42 33.64 -22.43
N SER A 376 11.70 34.03 -22.56
CA SER A 376 11.99 35.36 -23.08
C SER A 376 11.56 35.46 -24.55
N GLY A 377 10.76 36.47 -24.88
CA GLY A 377 10.06 36.58 -26.16
C GLY A 377 8.60 36.12 -26.16
N THR A 378 8.08 35.52 -25.06
CA THR A 378 6.63 35.34 -24.87
C THR A 378 5.93 36.72 -24.92
N SER A 379 4.83 36.81 -25.66
CA SER A 379 4.05 38.06 -25.80
C SER A 379 3.37 38.46 -24.49
N CYS A 380 3.35 39.75 -24.20
CA CYS A 380 2.67 40.35 -23.05
C CYS A 380 2.11 41.75 -23.41
N SER A 381 1.61 42.46 -22.40
CA SER A 381 1.23 43.88 -22.46
C SER A 381 1.97 44.65 -21.36
N ASP A 382 2.73 45.69 -21.71
CA ASP A 382 3.34 46.58 -20.70
C ASP A 382 2.33 47.58 -20.08
N GLY A 383 1.10 47.60 -20.61
CA GLY A 383 0.02 48.51 -20.22
C GLY A 383 -0.08 49.77 -21.09
N ASN A 384 0.83 49.99 -22.03
CA ASN A 384 0.88 51.13 -22.92
C ASN A 384 0.37 50.76 -24.33
N PRO A 385 -0.87 51.12 -24.71
CA PRO A 385 -1.41 50.81 -26.04
C PRO A 385 -0.71 51.55 -27.22
N CYS A 386 0.33 52.34 -26.93
CA CYS A 386 1.23 52.94 -27.91
C CYS A 386 2.54 52.17 -28.13
N THR A 387 2.75 51.03 -27.49
CA THR A 387 3.78 50.05 -27.88
C THR A 387 3.13 48.85 -28.59
N LEU A 388 3.95 48.08 -29.32
CA LEU A 388 3.50 47.01 -30.21
C LEU A 388 4.44 45.82 -30.13
N ASN A 389 3.88 44.64 -29.85
CA ASN A 389 4.59 43.38 -29.62
C ASN A 389 5.52 43.48 -28.39
N ASP A 390 4.96 43.87 -27.25
CA ASP A 390 5.65 43.81 -25.95
C ASP A 390 5.97 42.35 -25.63
N THR A 391 7.11 42.11 -24.99
CA THR A 391 7.61 40.75 -24.74
C THR A 391 8.21 40.58 -23.36
N CYS A 392 8.17 39.35 -22.85
CA CYS A 392 8.80 38.99 -21.59
C CYS A 392 10.32 38.96 -21.72
N ASN A 393 11.01 39.64 -20.80
CA ASN A 393 12.45 39.53 -20.64
C ASN A 393 12.82 38.31 -19.77
N SER A 394 14.10 37.93 -19.76
CA SER A 394 14.62 36.81 -18.95
C SER A 394 14.47 37.00 -17.43
N SER A 395 14.18 38.22 -16.97
CA SER A 395 13.90 38.56 -15.57
C SER A 395 12.40 38.46 -15.21
N GLY A 396 11.55 37.95 -16.10
CA GLY A 396 10.12 37.76 -15.83
C GLY A 396 9.32 39.07 -15.78
N SER A 397 9.79 40.10 -16.47
CA SER A 397 9.07 41.39 -16.63
C SER A 397 8.69 41.59 -18.09
N CYS A 398 7.49 42.13 -18.33
CA CYS A 398 7.13 42.61 -19.67
C CYS A 398 7.98 43.84 -20.01
N VAL A 399 8.51 43.90 -21.24
CA VAL A 399 9.21 45.07 -21.76
C VAL A 399 8.55 45.55 -23.05
N SER A 400 8.47 46.87 -23.19
CA SER A 400 7.87 47.57 -24.32
C SER A 400 8.48 47.13 -25.66
N GLY A 401 7.60 46.84 -26.61
CA GLY A 401 7.93 46.56 -27.99
C GLY A 401 8.20 47.83 -28.80
N ALA A 402 7.98 47.75 -30.12
CA ALA A 402 8.18 48.89 -31.00
C ALA A 402 7.12 49.99 -30.75
N PRO A 403 7.48 51.28 -30.75
CA PRO A 403 6.51 52.35 -30.61
C PRO A 403 5.56 52.38 -31.82
N ARG A 404 4.26 52.59 -31.57
CA ARG A 404 3.21 52.75 -32.58
C ARG A 404 3.48 54.00 -33.41
N VAL A 405 3.97 53.80 -34.63
CA VAL A 405 4.11 54.87 -35.62
C VAL A 405 2.71 55.36 -36.02
N CYS A 406 2.40 56.60 -35.69
CA CYS A 406 1.17 57.27 -36.11
C CYS A 406 1.35 57.99 -37.45
N PRO A 407 0.27 58.16 -38.25
CA PRO A 407 0.33 58.98 -39.45
C PRO A 407 0.79 60.40 -39.13
N GLN A 408 1.72 60.92 -39.91
CA GLN A 408 2.06 62.35 -39.89
C GLN A 408 0.83 63.16 -40.35
N GLY A 409 0.62 64.35 -39.78
CA GLY A 409 -0.39 65.29 -40.25
C GLY A 409 0.13 66.14 -41.42
N ASP A 410 -0.40 67.35 -41.53
CA ASP A 410 0.16 68.38 -42.41
C ASP A 410 1.58 68.80 -41.98
N GLN A 411 2.24 69.66 -42.76
CA GLN A 411 3.62 70.12 -42.53
C GLN A 411 3.88 70.86 -41.20
N CYS A 412 2.85 71.04 -40.37
CA CYS A 412 2.91 71.67 -39.06
C CYS A 412 2.28 70.80 -37.96
N GLN A 413 2.19 69.49 -38.21
CA GLN A 413 1.53 68.52 -37.34
C GLN A 413 2.27 67.17 -37.31
N THR A 414 3.01 66.91 -36.23
CA THR A 414 3.60 65.59 -35.96
C THR A 414 2.54 64.59 -35.48
N GLY A 415 2.57 63.37 -36.02
CA GLY A 415 1.71 62.26 -35.59
C GLY A 415 2.13 61.74 -34.20
N VAL A 416 1.20 61.70 -33.25
CA VAL A 416 1.45 61.27 -31.87
C VAL A 416 0.46 60.20 -31.41
N CYS A 417 0.89 59.29 -30.55
CA CYS A 417 0.02 58.28 -29.95
C CYS A 417 -0.35 58.65 -28.51
N ASN A 418 -1.64 58.55 -28.16
CA ASN A 418 -2.12 58.77 -26.80
C ASN A 418 -1.89 57.52 -25.92
N THR A 419 -0.94 57.59 -24.98
CA THR A 419 -0.54 56.46 -24.11
C THR A 419 -1.62 55.96 -23.15
N SER A 420 -2.78 56.61 -23.08
CA SER A 420 -3.94 56.14 -22.32
C SER A 420 -5.05 55.51 -23.17
N THR A 421 -5.01 55.65 -24.51
CA THR A 421 -6.07 55.14 -25.41
C THR A 421 -5.57 54.37 -26.64
N GLY A 422 -4.27 54.44 -26.95
CA GLY A 422 -3.67 53.84 -28.15
C GLY A 422 -4.04 54.54 -29.45
N GLN A 423 -4.84 55.61 -29.38
CA GLN A 423 -5.31 56.33 -30.55
C GLN A 423 -4.21 57.24 -31.08
N CYS A 424 -4.01 57.18 -32.38
CA CYS A 424 -3.20 58.16 -33.09
C CYS A 424 -3.99 59.47 -33.24
N GLY A 425 -3.32 60.57 -32.92
CA GLY A 425 -3.75 61.92 -33.22
C GLY A 425 -2.60 62.72 -33.83
N VAL A 426 -2.84 64.01 -34.02
CA VAL A 426 -1.83 64.98 -34.46
C VAL A 426 -1.57 65.97 -33.33
N GLN A 427 -0.31 66.35 -33.16
CA GLN A 427 0.09 67.45 -32.30
C GLN A 427 0.69 68.55 -33.17
N ASN A 428 0.24 69.79 -32.95
CA ASN A 428 0.83 70.95 -33.62
C ASN A 428 2.34 71.03 -33.33
N ASP A 429 3.11 71.22 -34.38
CA ASP A 429 4.55 71.49 -34.27
C ASP A 429 4.77 72.89 -33.64
N PRO A 430 5.96 73.15 -33.05
CA PRO A 430 6.25 74.44 -32.43
C PRO A 430 5.99 75.63 -33.37
N ASN A 431 5.42 76.71 -32.82
CA ASN A 431 5.25 77.95 -33.58
C ASN A 431 6.61 78.47 -34.06
N GLY A 432 6.74 78.76 -35.35
CA GLY A 432 8.01 79.11 -35.99
C GLY A 432 8.77 77.95 -36.64
N SER A 433 8.28 76.70 -36.53
CA SER A 433 8.80 75.58 -37.33
C SER A 433 8.68 75.88 -38.84
N PRO A 434 9.65 75.49 -39.68
CA PRO A 434 9.63 75.75 -41.12
C PRO A 434 8.62 74.87 -41.84
N CYS A 435 7.88 75.44 -42.78
CA CYS A 435 6.93 74.75 -43.66
C CYS A 435 6.89 75.44 -45.03
N ASN A 436 5.90 75.12 -45.86
CA ASN A 436 5.55 75.86 -47.07
C ASN A 436 4.03 75.92 -47.22
N ASP A 437 3.45 77.12 -47.37
CA ASP A 437 1.99 77.29 -47.44
C ASP A 437 1.43 77.16 -48.88
N GLY A 438 2.30 76.87 -49.85
CA GLY A 438 1.99 76.77 -51.27
C GLY A 438 1.94 78.12 -52.01
N ASN A 439 2.18 79.24 -51.33
CA ASN A 439 2.14 80.57 -51.91
C ASN A 439 3.55 81.06 -52.26
N ALA A 440 3.91 81.02 -53.55
CA ALA A 440 5.21 81.51 -54.02
C ALA A 440 5.38 83.05 -53.88
N CYS A 441 4.36 83.77 -53.38
CA CYS A 441 4.43 85.18 -53.03
C CYS A 441 4.76 85.46 -51.55
N THR A 442 5.04 84.45 -50.73
CA THR A 442 5.65 84.62 -49.40
C THR A 442 7.11 84.13 -49.42
N GLN A 443 7.95 84.75 -48.60
CA GLN A 443 9.41 84.53 -48.61
C GLN A 443 9.90 83.73 -47.40
N SER A 444 9.01 83.43 -46.46
CA SER A 444 9.30 82.68 -45.24
C SER A 444 8.00 82.15 -44.66
N ASP A 445 7.78 80.84 -44.76
CA ASP A 445 6.53 80.22 -44.28
C ASP A 445 6.83 79.44 -42.99
N THR A 446 5.99 79.64 -41.98
CA THR A 446 6.20 79.07 -40.65
C THR A 446 4.91 78.54 -40.05
N CYS A 447 5.04 77.53 -39.19
CA CYS A 447 3.91 76.98 -38.47
C CYS A 447 3.38 77.98 -37.44
N GLN A 448 2.07 78.22 -37.46
CA GLN A 448 1.34 78.97 -36.45
C GLN A 448 0.06 78.22 -36.08
N SER A 449 -0.03 77.77 -34.83
CA SER A 449 -1.20 77.06 -34.27
C SER A 449 -1.63 75.80 -35.05
N GLY A 450 -0.69 75.11 -35.71
CA GLY A 450 -0.94 73.86 -36.46
C GLY A 450 -1.22 74.04 -37.96
N SER A 451 -1.28 75.29 -38.44
CA SER A 451 -1.34 75.62 -39.87
C SER A 451 0.00 76.20 -40.32
N CYS A 452 0.38 75.95 -41.58
CA CYS A 452 1.46 76.73 -42.20
C CYS A 452 0.94 78.11 -42.60
N VAL A 453 1.68 79.17 -42.30
CA VAL A 453 1.36 80.54 -42.73
C VAL A 453 2.59 81.19 -43.36
N GLY A 454 2.43 81.66 -44.60
CA GLY A 454 3.42 82.45 -45.30
C GLY A 454 3.53 83.87 -44.76
N ALA A 455 4.76 84.34 -44.60
CA ALA A 455 5.09 85.70 -44.17
C ALA A 455 6.08 86.38 -45.14
N ASN A 456 6.36 87.67 -44.90
CA ASN A 456 7.24 88.50 -45.72
C ASN A 456 6.84 88.49 -47.22
N PRO A 457 5.69 89.11 -47.58
CA PRO A 457 5.16 89.02 -48.94
C PRO A 457 6.09 89.67 -49.99
N VAL A 458 6.12 89.09 -51.19
CA VAL A 458 6.86 89.61 -52.36
C VAL A 458 6.28 90.96 -52.77
N LEU A 459 7.05 92.03 -52.54
CA LEU A 459 6.69 93.38 -52.93
C LEU A 459 7.00 93.60 -54.42
N CYS A 460 5.94 93.73 -55.23
CA CYS A 460 6.07 94.14 -56.62
C CYS A 460 6.23 95.64 -56.74
N SER A 461 7.15 96.09 -57.60
CA SER A 461 7.34 97.51 -57.91
C SER A 461 6.07 98.12 -58.52
N ASP A 462 5.70 99.30 -58.05
CA ASP A 462 4.64 100.13 -58.64
C ASP A 462 4.97 100.40 -60.14
N PRO A 463 4.10 99.98 -61.09
CA PRO A 463 4.32 100.17 -62.52
C PRO A 463 3.88 101.56 -63.02
N GLY A 464 3.41 102.44 -62.14
CA GLY A 464 2.92 103.77 -62.45
C GLY A 464 1.40 103.84 -62.68
N GLN A 465 0.89 105.06 -62.81
CA GLN A 465 -0.56 105.32 -62.94
C GLN A 465 -1.22 104.50 -64.06
N CYS A 466 -2.47 104.08 -63.80
CA CYS A 466 -3.28 103.24 -64.67
C CYS A 466 -2.80 101.80 -64.86
N ARG A 467 -1.80 101.38 -64.08
CA ARG A 467 -1.33 100.00 -64.03
C ARG A 467 -1.14 99.57 -62.58
N SER A 468 -1.44 98.31 -62.32
CA SER A 468 -1.30 97.68 -61.01
C SER A 468 -0.33 96.51 -61.12
N ALA A 469 0.45 96.26 -60.06
CA ALA A 469 1.34 95.10 -59.97
C ALA A 469 0.91 94.21 -58.81
N ALA A 470 0.75 92.91 -59.08
CA ALA A 470 0.42 91.90 -58.10
C ALA A 470 1.34 90.69 -58.28
N CYS A 471 1.70 90.03 -57.18
CA CYS A 471 2.45 88.78 -57.25
C CYS A 471 1.50 87.61 -57.56
N ASN A 472 1.89 86.72 -58.48
CA ASN A 472 1.14 85.52 -58.82
C ASN A 472 1.45 84.39 -57.81
N PRO A 473 0.47 83.94 -57.00
CA PRO A 473 0.72 83.01 -55.88
C PRO A 473 1.23 81.64 -56.31
N SER A 474 1.03 81.23 -57.58
CA SER A 474 1.52 79.94 -58.09
C SER A 474 2.93 80.01 -58.69
N THR A 475 3.52 81.20 -58.85
CA THR A 475 4.83 81.36 -59.52
C THR A 475 5.78 82.36 -58.87
N GLY A 476 5.33 83.16 -57.90
CA GLY A 476 6.12 84.22 -57.26
C GLY A 476 6.44 85.40 -58.18
N ALA A 477 5.94 85.38 -59.42
CA ALA A 477 6.23 86.41 -60.42
C ALA A 477 5.29 87.60 -60.29
N CYS A 478 5.84 88.81 -60.28
CA CYS A 478 5.06 90.04 -60.41
C CYS A 478 4.44 90.15 -61.80
N VAL A 479 3.12 90.02 -61.86
CA VAL A 479 2.31 90.31 -63.05
C VAL A 479 1.80 91.74 -62.99
N THR A 480 1.62 92.39 -64.15
CA THR A 480 1.06 93.74 -64.21
C THR A 480 -0.27 93.77 -64.97
N SER A 481 -1.30 94.26 -64.31
CA SER A 481 -2.62 94.55 -64.85
C SER A 481 -2.72 96.01 -65.31
N ASN A 482 -3.70 96.28 -66.16
CA ASN A 482 -4.21 97.65 -66.34
C ASN A 482 -5.25 97.91 -65.25
N ASP A 483 -5.32 99.13 -64.75
CA ASP A 483 -6.38 99.53 -63.81
C ASP A 483 -7.71 99.70 -64.56
N ASP A 484 -8.82 99.67 -63.81
CA ASP A 484 -10.16 99.75 -64.38
C ASP A 484 -10.36 101.03 -65.21
N ASN A 485 -10.97 100.89 -66.39
CA ASN A 485 -11.23 102.03 -67.26
C ASN A 485 -12.15 103.04 -66.57
N GLY A 486 -11.72 104.31 -66.53
CA GLY A 486 -12.39 105.37 -65.75
C GLY A 486 -11.77 105.63 -64.37
N THR A 487 -10.77 104.85 -63.93
CA THR A 487 -9.98 105.16 -62.72
C THR A 487 -9.32 106.54 -62.87
N PRO A 488 -9.44 107.47 -61.90
CA PRO A 488 -8.83 108.79 -61.99
C PRO A 488 -7.30 108.72 -62.01
N CYS A 489 -6.68 109.54 -62.85
CA CYS A 489 -5.23 109.66 -62.98
C CYS A 489 -4.87 111.13 -63.29
N SER A 490 -3.62 111.39 -63.69
CA SER A 490 -3.30 112.54 -64.54
C SER A 490 -2.12 112.23 -65.45
N ASP A 491 -2.25 112.61 -66.72
CA ASP A 491 -1.21 112.42 -67.73
C ASP A 491 -0.10 113.49 -67.65
N GLY A 492 -0.25 114.42 -66.70
CA GLY A 492 0.69 115.50 -66.43
C GLY A 492 0.63 116.66 -67.43
N GLN A 493 -0.25 116.59 -68.43
CA GLN A 493 -0.42 117.66 -69.39
C GLN A 493 -1.41 118.72 -68.85
N PHE A 494 -1.20 119.98 -69.23
CA PHE A 494 -2.14 121.04 -68.89
C PHE A 494 -3.37 121.01 -69.78
N CYS A 495 -3.24 120.71 -71.07
CA CYS A 495 -4.31 120.78 -72.06
C CYS A 495 -5.27 119.60 -72.06
N THR A 496 -5.20 118.76 -71.03
CA THR A 496 -6.15 117.70 -70.67
C THR A 496 -6.92 118.05 -69.39
N VAL A 497 -8.11 117.47 -69.25
CA VAL A 497 -8.97 117.51 -68.06
C VAL A 497 -9.76 116.20 -67.91
N ASN A 498 -10.15 115.88 -66.67
CA ASN A 498 -10.86 114.65 -66.32
C ASN A 498 -10.09 113.38 -66.74
N ASP A 499 -8.78 113.43 -66.54
CA ASP A 499 -7.84 112.38 -66.91
C ASP A 499 -8.22 111.07 -66.22
N SER A 500 -8.41 110.03 -67.03
CA SER A 500 -8.82 108.72 -66.56
C SER A 500 -8.13 107.61 -67.35
N CYS A 501 -8.00 106.47 -66.69
CA CYS A 501 -7.35 105.30 -67.24
C CYS A 501 -8.17 104.72 -68.40
N THR A 502 -7.50 104.51 -69.53
CA THR A 502 -8.03 103.83 -70.71
C THR A 502 -7.00 102.80 -71.17
N ASN A 503 -7.32 101.52 -71.01
CA ASN A 503 -6.51 100.38 -71.45
C ASN A 503 -5.04 100.41 -70.97
N GLY A 504 -4.80 100.88 -69.74
CA GLY A 504 -3.46 100.94 -69.13
C GLY A 504 -2.67 102.21 -69.41
N SER A 505 -3.26 103.21 -70.08
CA SER A 505 -2.70 104.55 -70.26
C SER A 505 -3.60 105.59 -69.59
N CYS A 506 -3.02 106.62 -68.98
CA CYS A 506 -3.80 107.78 -68.54
C CYS A 506 -4.13 108.67 -69.74
N THR A 507 -5.39 109.09 -69.86
CA THR A 507 -5.87 109.92 -70.98
C THR A 507 -6.93 110.91 -70.51
N GLY A 508 -6.74 112.21 -70.79
CA GLY A 508 -7.75 113.24 -70.52
C GLY A 508 -8.57 113.66 -71.74
N SER A 509 -9.69 114.33 -71.46
CA SER A 509 -10.45 115.06 -72.48
C SER A 509 -9.75 116.39 -72.78
N PRO A 510 -9.77 116.91 -74.03
CA PRO A 510 -9.17 118.21 -74.34
C PRO A 510 -9.74 119.34 -73.47
N ARG A 511 -8.86 120.14 -72.84
CA ARG A 511 -9.25 121.33 -72.10
C ARG A 511 -9.91 122.34 -73.04
N SER A 512 -11.21 122.57 -72.86
CA SER A 512 -11.86 123.71 -73.50
C SER A 512 -11.26 125.01 -72.96
N CYS A 513 -10.84 125.87 -73.89
CA CYS A 513 -10.39 127.23 -73.61
C CYS A 513 -11.45 128.28 -73.97
N ASP A 514 -12.64 127.84 -74.37
CA ASP A 514 -13.75 128.71 -74.76
C ASP A 514 -14.47 129.27 -73.53
N ILE A 515 -14.19 130.52 -73.22
CA ILE A 515 -14.88 131.28 -72.18
C ILE A 515 -16.10 131.98 -72.78
N GLN A 516 -17.30 131.66 -72.26
CA GLN A 516 -18.55 132.23 -72.75
C GLN A 516 -18.56 133.76 -72.65
N GLY A 517 -18.91 134.42 -73.75
CA GLY A 517 -18.93 135.89 -73.87
C GLY A 517 -17.74 136.50 -74.61
N VAL A 518 -16.73 135.71 -75.00
CA VAL A 518 -15.57 136.18 -75.78
C VAL A 518 -15.68 135.79 -77.26
N PHE A 519 -15.35 136.73 -78.16
CA PHE A 519 -15.43 136.54 -79.61
C PHE A 519 -14.20 135.85 -80.24
N CYS A 520 -13.03 135.93 -79.60
CA CYS A 520 -11.82 135.30 -80.11
C CYS A 520 -11.69 133.86 -79.61
N ALA A 521 -11.79 132.90 -80.54
CA ALA A 521 -11.54 131.49 -80.25
C ALA A 521 -10.15 131.29 -79.63
N ARG A 522 -10.06 130.40 -78.64
CA ARG A 522 -8.82 130.14 -77.89
C ARG A 522 -8.44 128.67 -77.99
N VAL A 523 -7.17 128.42 -78.31
CA VAL A 523 -6.58 127.07 -78.29
C VAL A 523 -5.77 126.90 -77.01
N CYS A 524 -5.78 125.67 -76.49
CA CYS A 524 -4.89 125.33 -75.39
C CYS A 524 -3.46 125.14 -75.94
N ASN A 525 -2.47 125.76 -75.30
CA ASN A 525 -1.06 125.62 -75.65
C ASN A 525 -0.28 125.01 -74.48
N GLU A 526 0.05 123.73 -74.66
CA GLU A 526 0.79 122.89 -73.71
C GLU A 526 2.17 123.45 -73.39
N SER A 527 2.88 124.01 -74.38
CA SER A 527 4.26 124.49 -74.21
C SER A 527 4.44 125.65 -73.22
N ILE A 528 3.32 126.24 -72.77
CA ILE A 528 3.25 127.36 -71.81
C ILE A 528 2.15 127.18 -70.76
N ASN A 529 1.49 126.02 -70.71
CA ASN A 529 0.37 125.70 -69.81
C ASN A 529 -0.75 126.76 -69.79
N GLN A 530 -1.15 127.27 -70.96
CA GLN A 530 -2.11 128.38 -71.06
C GLN A 530 -3.08 128.27 -72.24
N CYS A 531 -4.30 128.78 -72.04
CA CYS A 531 -5.25 129.06 -73.10
C CYS A 531 -4.90 130.38 -73.82
N VAL A 532 -4.53 130.32 -75.10
CA VAL A 532 -4.13 131.47 -75.90
C VAL A 532 -5.07 131.70 -77.10
N LYS A 533 -5.09 132.91 -77.66
CA LYS A 533 -5.85 133.20 -78.88
C LYS A 533 -5.37 132.32 -80.03
N ALA A 534 -6.32 131.73 -80.76
CA ALA A 534 -6.03 130.92 -81.95
C ALA A 534 -5.46 131.78 -83.10
N ASP A 535 -5.94 133.01 -83.22
CA ASP A 535 -5.41 134.04 -84.11
C ASP A 535 -4.83 135.20 -83.28
N PRO A 536 -3.51 135.47 -83.34
CA PRO A 536 -2.89 136.62 -82.68
C PRO A 536 -3.44 137.98 -83.11
N GLN A 537 -4.07 138.10 -84.29
CA GLN A 537 -4.66 139.34 -84.80
C GLN A 537 -6.14 139.52 -84.40
N CYS A 538 -6.74 138.54 -83.72
CA CYS A 538 -8.11 138.67 -83.23
C CYS A 538 -8.18 139.69 -82.08
N VAL A 539 -8.81 140.85 -82.33
CA VAL A 539 -9.04 141.90 -81.34
C VAL A 539 -10.37 141.66 -80.63
N GLU A 540 -10.36 141.70 -79.29
CA GLU A 540 -11.58 141.67 -78.48
C GLU A 540 -12.03 143.13 -78.21
N PRO A 541 -13.33 143.45 -78.25
CA PRO A 541 -13.85 144.82 -78.13
C PRO A 541 -13.81 145.40 -76.71
#